data_AF-A0A4P7PDS9-F1
#
_entry.id   AF-A0A4P7PDS9-F1
#
_cell.length_a   1.000
_cell.length_b   1.000
_cell.length_c   1.000
_cell.angle_alpha   90.00
_cell.angle_beta   90.00
_cell.angle_gamma   90.00
#
_symmetry.space_group_name_H-M   'P 1'
#
loop_
_entity.id
_entity.type
_entity.pdbx_description
1 polymer ?
#
loop_
_entity_poly.entity_id
_entity_poly.type
_entity_poly.pdbx_seq_one_letter_code
_entity_poly.pdbx_strand_id
1 'polypeptide(L)'
;MKKIVLFLGTLAVASVTLTGCDESSQPQNNVVGRPEQVATPSQVIASQVLEMSLSSPESAAQMAAKAPESVAQAALEGAEQALSELQISPESAMLKLTSYAQLTAAIAAASPSSEVLRDAAEKTENARLRAVSALADAKQK
;
A
#
# COMPACT_ATOMS: atom_id res chain seq x y z
N MET A 1 -23.71 -52.23 30.43
CA MET A 1 -23.72 -50.78 30.14
C MET A 1 -22.29 -50.26 30.22
N LYS A 2 -21.85 -49.36 29.32
CA LYS A 2 -20.63 -48.52 29.44
C LYS A 2 -19.29 -49.32 29.54
N LYS A 3 -18.17 -48.94 28.91
CA LYS A 3 -17.73 -47.66 28.31
C LYS A 3 -16.95 -47.95 27.02
N ILE A 4 -16.92 -47.00 26.09
CA ILE A 4 -16.05 -47.06 24.90
C ILE A 4 -14.58 -46.92 25.35
N VAL A 5 -13.72 -47.69 24.70
CA VAL A 5 -12.28 -47.71 24.93
C VAL A 5 -11.66 -46.40 24.47
N LEU A 6 -10.99 -45.71 25.38
CA LEU A 6 -10.05 -44.63 25.10
C LEU A 6 -8.73 -45.05 25.73
N PHE A 7 -7.77 -45.48 24.92
CA PHE A 7 -6.31 -45.45 25.15
C PHE A 7 -5.58 -46.27 24.07
N LEU A 8 -4.78 -45.57 23.26
CA LEU A 8 -3.51 -45.97 22.64
C LEU A 8 -2.94 -44.63 22.12
N GLY A 9 -1.78 -44.11 22.53
CA GLY A 9 -0.58 -44.79 23.02
C GLY A 9 0.18 -45.37 21.82
N THR A 10 1.44 -45.08 21.56
CA THR A 10 2.52 -44.35 22.28
C THR A 10 3.53 -43.83 21.23
N LEU A 11 4.43 -42.87 21.49
CA LEU A 11 5.81 -43.02 22.02
C LEU A 11 6.36 -41.56 22.12
N ALA A 12 6.86 -41.05 23.25
CA ALA A 12 8.26 -41.17 23.75
C ALA A 12 9.31 -40.82 22.65
N VAL A 13 10.27 -39.89 22.77
CA VAL A 13 11.38 -39.68 23.74
C VAL A 13 11.97 -38.27 23.42
N ALA A 14 12.49 -37.40 24.30
CA ALA A 14 12.58 -37.29 25.77
C ALA A 14 12.93 -35.84 26.22
N SER A 15 12.93 -35.62 27.54
CA SER A 15 13.93 -34.94 28.41
C SER A 15 15.22 -34.35 27.74
N VAL A 16 15.91 -33.29 28.21
CA VAL A 16 15.82 -32.46 29.44
C VAL A 16 16.76 -31.23 29.35
N THR A 17 16.36 -30.10 29.97
CA THR A 17 17.13 -28.93 30.51
C THR A 17 18.34 -28.24 29.79
N LEU A 18 18.23 -26.90 29.74
CA LEU A 18 19.23 -25.84 30.06
C LEU A 18 20.63 -25.72 29.38
N THR A 19 20.88 -24.48 28.92
CA THR A 19 22.14 -23.69 28.94
C THR A 19 23.42 -24.24 28.26
N GLY A 20 23.92 -23.50 27.25
CA GLY A 20 25.33 -23.52 26.84
C GLY A 20 25.55 -23.30 25.34
N CYS A 21 26.44 -22.38 24.98
CA CYS A 21 26.80 -21.97 23.61
C CYS A 21 27.43 -23.08 22.74
N ASP A 22 27.08 -23.13 21.44
CA ASP A 22 27.95 -23.32 20.24
C ASP A 22 27.04 -23.23 18.98
N GLU A 23 27.04 -22.14 18.22
CA GLU A 23 27.82 -21.89 16.98
C GLU A 23 27.48 -22.78 15.75
N SER A 24 27.08 -22.08 14.66
CA SER A 24 27.06 -22.52 13.24
C SER A 24 26.07 -23.60 12.74
N SER A 25 25.56 -23.54 11.49
CA SER A 25 25.46 -22.43 10.52
C SER A 25 24.54 -22.79 9.33
N GLN A 26 23.56 -21.91 9.05
CA GLN A 26 23.09 -21.49 7.70
C GLN A 26 22.45 -22.51 6.70
N PRO A 27 21.76 -22.03 5.63
CA PRO A 27 21.57 -20.64 5.21
C PRO A 27 20.12 -20.13 5.26
N GLN A 28 19.90 -19.05 6.02
CA GLN A 28 18.90 -18.06 5.65
C GLN A 28 19.43 -17.28 4.44
N ASN A 29 18.62 -17.15 3.38
CA ASN A 29 19.01 -16.39 2.19
C ASN A 29 18.87 -14.88 2.47
N ASN A 30 19.88 -14.34 3.14
CA ASN A 30 20.07 -12.91 3.35
C ASN A 30 20.45 -12.23 2.03
N VAL A 31 19.50 -11.60 1.34
CA VAL A 31 19.79 -10.54 0.37
C VAL A 31 20.10 -9.25 1.14
N VAL A 32 21.26 -9.23 1.81
CA VAL A 32 21.88 -8.02 2.34
C VAL A 32 22.36 -7.20 1.15
N GLY A 33 21.84 -5.98 0.99
CA GLY A 33 22.33 -5.05 -0.04
C GLY A 33 21.31 -4.08 -0.64
N ARG A 34 20.00 -4.31 -0.45
CA ARG A 34 18.99 -3.29 -0.74
C ARG A 34 18.71 -2.54 0.56
N PRO A 35 18.85 -1.20 0.64
CA PRO A 35 18.31 -0.48 1.78
C PRO A 35 16.81 -0.77 1.80
N GLU A 36 16.32 -1.25 2.95
CA GLU A 36 14.89 -1.18 3.21
C GLU A 36 14.54 0.30 3.09
N GLN A 37 13.79 0.64 2.04
CA GLN A 37 13.12 1.92 1.98
C GLN A 37 12.12 1.87 3.12
N VAL A 38 12.52 2.38 4.28
CA VAL A 38 11.63 2.73 5.37
C VAL A 38 10.58 3.62 4.74
N ALA A 39 9.42 3.03 4.45
CA ALA A 39 8.34 3.74 3.78
C ALA A 39 8.09 4.98 4.63
N THR A 40 8.31 6.15 4.05
CA THR A 40 8.10 7.40 4.77
C THR A 40 6.66 7.38 5.28
N PRO A 41 6.33 8.03 6.41
CA PRO A 41 4.98 8.00 6.95
C PRO A 41 3.92 8.39 5.89
N SER A 42 4.30 9.27 4.94
CA SER A 42 3.49 9.61 3.76
C SER A 42 3.25 8.43 2.80
N GLN A 43 4.24 7.58 2.50
CA GLN A 43 4.08 6.37 1.67
C GLN A 43 3.20 5.29 2.31
N VAL A 44 3.29 5.15 3.64
CA VAL A 44 2.40 4.24 4.40
C VAL A 44 0.96 4.73 4.33
N ILE A 45 0.75 6.04 4.53
CA ILE A 45 -0.58 6.67 4.39
C ILE A 45 -1.06 6.53 2.93
N ALA A 46 -0.21 6.74 1.92
CA ALA A 46 -0.58 6.66 0.50
C ALA A 46 -1.10 5.26 0.13
N SER A 47 -0.36 4.23 0.54
CA SER A 47 -0.72 2.83 0.30
C SER A 47 -2.02 2.45 1.02
N GLN A 48 -2.16 2.84 2.29
CA GLN A 48 -3.37 2.56 3.07
C GLN A 48 -4.59 3.34 2.55
N VAL A 49 -4.42 4.58 2.10
CA VAL A 49 -5.42 5.41 1.45
C VAL A 49 -5.86 4.81 0.12
N LEU A 50 -4.94 4.24 -0.67
CA LEU A 50 -5.26 3.52 -1.89
C LEU A 50 -6.04 2.23 -1.60
N GLU A 51 -5.56 1.40 -0.68
CA GLU A 51 -6.25 0.17 -0.26
C GLU A 51 -7.67 0.46 0.24
N MET A 52 -7.86 1.49 1.07
CA MET A 52 -9.20 1.92 1.49
C MET A 52 -10.01 2.48 0.32
N SER A 53 -9.45 3.28 -0.57
CA SER A 53 -10.19 3.83 -1.72
C SER A 53 -10.69 2.74 -2.67
N LEU A 54 -9.96 1.63 -2.77
CA LEU A 54 -10.30 0.46 -3.59
C LEU A 54 -11.21 -0.56 -2.88
N SER A 55 -11.23 -0.62 -1.54
CA SER A 55 -12.00 -1.61 -0.75
C SER A 55 -13.21 -1.05 0.00
N SER A 56 -13.14 0.21 0.44
CA SER A 56 -14.19 0.94 1.17
C SER A 56 -14.01 2.46 0.96
N PRO A 57 -14.55 3.04 -0.12
CA PRO A 57 -14.43 4.48 -0.40
C PRO A 57 -15.02 5.34 0.73
N GLU A 58 -15.98 4.82 1.49
CA GLU A 58 -16.57 5.48 2.66
C GLU A 58 -15.59 5.57 3.85
N SER A 59 -14.73 4.56 4.04
CA SER A 59 -13.62 4.61 5.00
C SER A 59 -12.55 5.62 4.58
N ALA A 60 -12.22 5.67 3.28
CA ALA A 60 -11.29 6.65 2.73
C ALA A 60 -11.82 8.10 2.92
N ALA A 61 -13.11 8.33 2.66
CA ALA A 61 -13.78 9.60 2.91
C ALA A 61 -13.77 10.01 4.40
N GLN A 62 -13.97 9.06 5.32
CA GLN A 62 -13.88 9.34 6.77
C GLN A 62 -12.45 9.69 7.23
N MET A 63 -11.41 9.12 6.61
CA MET A 63 -10.03 9.49 6.91
C MET A 63 -9.68 10.86 6.31
N ALA A 64 -10.07 11.11 5.06
CA ALA A 64 -9.99 12.40 4.38
C ALA A 64 -10.66 13.52 5.19
N ALA A 65 -11.85 13.28 5.78
CA ALA A 65 -12.53 14.27 6.62
C ALA A 65 -11.78 14.58 7.94
N LYS A 66 -10.91 13.70 8.42
CA LYS A 66 -10.13 13.89 9.67
C LYS A 66 -8.77 14.54 9.42
N ALA A 67 -8.14 14.27 8.28
CA ALA A 67 -6.79 14.74 7.94
C ALA A 67 -6.68 15.05 6.42
N PRO A 68 -7.43 16.05 5.91
CA PRO A 68 -7.58 16.24 4.46
C PRO A 68 -6.24 16.54 3.76
N GLU A 69 -5.39 17.37 4.36
CA GLU A 69 -4.09 17.75 3.77
C GLU A 69 -3.12 16.57 3.73
N SER A 70 -3.01 15.80 4.81
CA SER A 70 -2.16 14.61 4.86
C SER A 70 -2.62 13.53 3.87
N VAL A 71 -3.93 13.32 3.73
CA VAL A 71 -4.49 12.35 2.76
C VAL A 71 -4.31 12.84 1.33
N ALA A 72 -4.50 14.13 1.05
CA ALA A 72 -4.30 14.69 -0.29
C ALA A 72 -2.83 14.67 -0.71
N GLN A 73 -1.90 14.99 0.20
CA GLN A 73 -0.46 14.89 -0.06
C GLN A 73 -0.05 13.43 -0.30
N ALA A 74 -0.49 12.50 0.53
CA ALA A 74 -0.18 11.08 0.36
C ALA A 74 -0.75 10.53 -0.96
N ALA A 75 -1.95 10.95 -1.37
CA ALA A 75 -2.53 10.59 -2.66
C ALA A 75 -1.75 11.19 -3.84
N LEU A 76 -1.21 12.41 -3.72
CA LEU A 76 -0.33 13.00 -4.72
C LEU A 76 0.99 12.22 -4.85
N GLU A 77 1.66 11.90 -3.73
CA GLU A 77 2.88 11.08 -3.73
C GLU A 77 2.62 9.68 -4.34
N GLY A 78 1.49 9.07 -3.99
CA GLY A 78 1.04 7.80 -4.58
C GLY A 78 0.76 7.89 -6.08
N ALA A 79 0.29 9.03 -6.57
CA ALA A 79 0.09 9.27 -8.01
C ALA A 79 1.42 9.43 -8.76
N GLU A 80 2.44 10.08 -8.17
CA GLU A 80 3.78 10.14 -8.75
C GLU A 80 4.47 8.76 -8.82
N GLN A 81 4.24 7.92 -7.81
CA GLN A 81 4.65 6.50 -7.85
C GLN A 81 3.92 5.73 -8.95
N ALA A 82 2.60 5.87 -9.05
CA ALA A 82 1.81 5.20 -10.09
C ALA A 82 2.18 5.64 -11.51
N LEU A 83 2.57 6.91 -11.72
CA LEU A 83 3.16 7.39 -12.97
C LEU A 83 4.45 6.64 -13.34
N SER A 84 5.28 6.33 -12.35
CA SER A 84 6.53 5.59 -12.54
C SER A 84 6.29 4.11 -12.87
N GLU A 85 5.20 3.53 -12.36
CA GLU A 85 4.76 2.15 -12.68
C GLU A 85 4.12 2.02 -14.07
N LEU A 86 3.75 3.12 -14.74
CA LEU A 86 2.95 3.12 -15.98
C LEU A 86 3.57 2.29 -17.12
N GLN A 87 4.90 2.22 -17.20
CA GLN A 87 5.61 1.40 -18.20
C GLN A 87 5.64 -0.10 -17.85
N ILE A 88 5.43 -0.44 -16.58
CA ILE A 88 5.50 -1.82 -16.04
C ILE A 88 4.11 -2.45 -16.03
N SER A 89 3.10 -1.70 -15.58
CA SER A 89 1.70 -2.14 -15.53
C SER A 89 0.76 -0.96 -15.85
N PRO A 90 0.51 -0.68 -17.14
CA PRO A 90 -0.36 0.41 -17.59
C PRO A 90 -1.73 0.45 -16.90
N GLU A 91 -2.36 -0.71 -16.75
CA GLU A 91 -3.73 -0.84 -16.24
C GLU A 91 -3.79 -0.60 -14.73
N SER A 92 -2.84 -1.15 -13.97
CA SER A 92 -2.70 -0.92 -12.53
C SER A 92 -2.36 0.54 -12.22
N ALA A 93 -1.39 1.11 -12.95
CA ALA A 93 -1.03 2.52 -12.83
C ALA A 93 -2.21 3.45 -13.12
N MET A 94 -2.99 3.20 -14.18
CA MET A 94 -4.18 3.98 -14.50
C MET A 94 -5.29 3.85 -13.46
N LEU A 95 -5.49 2.66 -12.89
CA LEU A 95 -6.43 2.45 -11.78
C LEU A 95 -6.02 3.30 -10.57
N LYS A 96 -4.76 3.19 -10.12
CA LYS A 96 -4.19 3.96 -9.01
C LYS A 96 -4.35 5.47 -9.24
N LEU A 97 -3.88 5.97 -10.39
CA LEU A 97 -3.97 7.39 -10.75
C LEU A 97 -5.42 7.91 -10.74
N THR A 98 -6.36 7.11 -11.23
CA THR A 98 -7.78 7.48 -11.24
C THR A 98 -8.35 7.52 -9.82
N SER A 99 -8.01 6.56 -8.96
CA SER A 99 -8.42 6.55 -7.55
C SER A 99 -7.87 7.76 -6.78
N TYR A 100 -6.58 8.07 -6.93
CA TYR A 100 -5.98 9.24 -6.28
C TYR A 100 -6.56 10.56 -6.79
N ALA A 101 -6.82 10.69 -8.10
CA ALA A 101 -7.43 11.89 -8.67
C ALA A 101 -8.86 12.10 -8.16
N GLN A 102 -9.68 11.04 -8.08
CA GLN A 102 -11.02 11.11 -7.50
C GLN A 102 -10.99 11.51 -6.02
N LEU A 103 -10.09 10.91 -5.23
CA LEU A 103 -9.97 11.20 -3.81
C LEU A 103 -9.52 12.65 -3.55
N THR A 104 -8.47 13.10 -4.22
CA THR A 104 -7.96 14.49 -4.06
C THR A 104 -8.98 15.52 -4.53
N ALA A 105 -9.69 15.26 -5.63
CA ALA A 105 -10.80 16.10 -6.07
C ALA A 105 -11.95 16.16 -5.05
N ALA A 106 -12.31 15.02 -4.43
CA ALA A 106 -13.34 14.98 -3.39
C ALA A 106 -12.92 15.76 -2.13
N ILE A 107 -11.65 15.66 -1.72
CA ILE A 107 -11.07 16.43 -0.61
C ILE A 107 -11.10 17.94 -0.90
N ALA A 108 -10.66 18.35 -2.09
CA ALA A 108 -10.66 19.75 -2.52
C ALA A 108 -12.09 20.32 -2.61
N ALA A 109 -13.05 19.53 -3.09
CA ALA A 109 -14.46 19.91 -3.15
C ALA A 109 -15.10 20.07 -1.75
N ALA A 110 -14.69 19.22 -0.79
CA ALA A 110 -15.12 19.34 0.61
C ALA A 110 -14.47 20.54 1.35
N SER A 111 -13.34 21.05 0.86
CA SER A 111 -12.54 22.12 1.48
C SER A 111 -12.17 23.24 0.48
N PRO A 112 -13.16 23.94 -0.11
CA PRO A 112 -12.95 24.82 -1.27
C PRO A 112 -12.08 26.07 -0.99
N SER A 113 -11.86 26.39 0.29
CA SER A 113 -11.01 27.49 0.76
C SER A 113 -9.53 27.12 0.94
N SER A 114 -9.16 25.83 0.89
CA SER A 114 -7.75 25.43 0.99
C SER A 114 -7.09 25.39 -0.39
N GLU A 115 -6.10 26.26 -0.59
CA GLU A 115 -5.28 26.29 -1.79
C GLU A 115 -4.42 25.03 -1.92
N VAL A 116 -3.88 24.52 -0.81
CA VAL A 116 -3.06 23.29 -0.75
C VAL A 116 -3.83 22.08 -1.27
N LEU A 117 -5.10 21.95 -0.89
CA LEU A 117 -5.94 20.82 -1.33
C LEU A 117 -6.31 20.92 -2.80
N ARG A 118 -6.53 22.14 -3.32
CA ARG A 118 -6.80 22.39 -4.74
C ARG A 118 -5.57 22.12 -5.60
N ASP A 119 -4.39 22.56 -5.18
CA ASP A 119 -3.11 22.28 -5.83
C ASP A 119 -2.80 20.77 -5.85
N ALA A 120 -3.03 20.05 -4.74
CA ALA A 120 -2.88 18.61 -4.68
C ALA A 120 -3.83 17.88 -5.66
N ALA A 121 -5.08 18.30 -5.76
CA ALA A 121 -6.04 17.75 -6.73
C ALA A 121 -5.64 18.05 -8.18
N GLU A 122 -5.24 19.28 -8.49
CA GLU A 122 -4.79 19.67 -9.82
C GLU A 122 -3.53 18.91 -10.25
N LYS A 123 -2.53 18.77 -9.37
CA LYS A 123 -1.31 18.00 -9.65
C LYS A 123 -1.59 16.52 -9.87
N THR A 124 -2.50 15.94 -9.09
CA THR A 124 -2.90 14.53 -9.21
C THR A 124 -3.68 14.27 -10.49
N GLU A 125 -4.59 15.16 -10.88
CA GLU A 125 -5.29 15.07 -12.18
C GLU A 125 -4.32 15.29 -13.35
N ASN A 126 -3.39 16.24 -13.25
CA ASN A 126 -2.32 16.42 -14.24
C ASN A 126 -1.39 15.19 -14.34
N ALA A 127 -1.19 14.42 -13.26
CA ALA A 127 -0.50 13.14 -13.30
C ALA A 127 -1.29 12.09 -14.10
N ARG A 128 -2.60 11.98 -13.84
CA ARG A 128 -3.52 11.09 -14.59
C ARG A 128 -3.57 11.45 -16.08
N LEU A 129 -3.67 12.73 -16.42
CA LEU A 129 -3.69 13.20 -17.82
C LEU A 129 -2.37 12.89 -18.55
N ARG A 130 -1.22 13.11 -17.90
CA ARG A 130 0.11 12.72 -18.45
C ARG A 130 0.17 11.21 -18.74
N ALA A 131 -0.39 10.38 -17.87
CA ALA A 131 -0.45 8.94 -18.11
C ALA A 131 -1.36 8.56 -19.29
N VAL A 132 -2.54 9.18 -19.42
CA VAL A 132 -3.44 8.96 -20.56
C VAL A 132 -2.73 9.29 -21.88
N SER A 133 -2.05 10.44 -21.97
CA SER A 133 -1.29 10.82 -23.16
C SER A 133 -0.17 9.83 -23.47
N ALA A 134 0.64 9.45 -22.47
CA ALA A 134 1.72 8.48 -22.65
C ALA A 134 1.21 7.10 -23.15
N LEU A 135 0.04 6.65 -22.70
CA LEU A 135 -0.59 5.43 -23.20
C LEU A 135 -1.21 5.58 -24.59
N ALA A 136 -1.68 6.77 -24.96
CA ALA A 136 -2.15 7.05 -26.32
C ALA A 136 -0.98 7.06 -27.32
N ASP A 137 0.15 7.68 -26.96
CA ASP A 137 1.37 7.71 -27.76
C ASP A 137 1.99 6.30 -27.91
N ALA A 138 1.96 5.50 -26.84
CA ALA A 138 2.44 4.11 -26.87
C ALA A 138 1.61 3.19 -27.77
N LYS A 139 0.33 3.50 -28.03
CA LYS A 139 -0.54 2.75 -28.94
C LYS A 139 -0.42 3.15 -30.41
N GLN A 140 0.34 4.21 -30.73
CA GLN A 140 0.57 4.69 -32.09
C GLN A 140 1.95 4.28 -32.65
N LYS A 141 2.72 3.48 -31.90
CA LYS A 141 4.01 2.93 -32.28
C LYS A 141 3.92 1.43 -32.53
#